data_AF-A0A378I462-F1
#
_entry.id   AF-A0A378I462-F1
#
_cell.length_a   1.000
_cell.length_b   1.000
_cell.length_c   1.000
_cell.angle_alpha   90.00
_cell.angle_beta   90.00
_cell.angle_gamma   90.00
#
_symmetry.space_group_name_H-M   'P 1'
#
loop_
_entity.id
_entity.type
_entity.pdbx_description
1 polymer ?
#
loop_
_entity_poly.entity_id
_entity_poly.type
_entity_poly.pdbx_seq_one_letter_code
_entity_poly.pdbx_strand_id
1 'polypeptide(L)'
;MDFLFINRRELDALIELPLIQRVVYIMGIRPYMDRATFIVGIKRRISYQSLRETCYVAPIPGVKAEYPSYQQMKRVVKSLARVGLLEIRSTPRNLIVRCLLADTKA
;
A
#
# COMPACT_ATOMS: atom_id res chain seq x y z
N MET A 1 -1.57 11.15 19.67
CA MET A 1 -2.47 10.86 18.54
C MET A 1 -1.62 10.45 17.37
N ASP A 2 -1.82 9.25 16.85
CA ASP A 2 -1.11 8.79 15.66
C ASP A 2 -1.89 9.23 14.42
N PHE A 3 -1.38 10.24 13.73
CA PHE A 3 -1.95 10.72 12.48
C PHE A 3 -1.26 10.06 11.29
N LEU A 4 -2.06 9.66 10.30
CA LEU A 4 -1.58 9.31 8.97
C LEU A 4 -1.68 10.56 8.09
N PHE A 5 -0.55 11.17 7.76
CA PHE A 5 -0.48 12.25 6.79
C PHE A 5 -0.07 11.71 5.41
N ILE A 6 -0.84 12.10 4.40
CA ILE A 6 -0.56 11.89 2.98
C ILE A 6 -0.29 13.27 2.39
N ASN A 7 0.90 13.49 1.84
CA ASN A 7 1.23 14.80 1.30
C ASN A 7 0.63 15.02 -0.10
N ARG A 8 0.73 16.24 -0.61
CA ARG A 8 0.13 16.62 -1.90
C ARG A 8 0.70 15.82 -3.08
N ARG A 9 2.00 15.51 -3.09
CA ARG A 9 2.62 14.70 -4.15
C ARG A 9 2.12 13.26 -4.13
N GLU A 10 1.96 12.69 -2.94
CA GLU A 10 1.31 11.38 -2.78
C GLU A 10 -0.13 11.42 -3.29
N LEU A 11 -0.91 12.45 -2.92
CA LEU A 11 -2.30 12.60 -3.32
C LEU A 11 -2.47 12.76 -4.84
N ASP A 12 -1.67 13.64 -5.45
CA ASP A 12 -1.68 13.90 -6.90
C ASP A 12 -1.36 12.61 -7.69
N ALA A 13 -0.43 11.79 -7.20
CA ALA A 13 -0.11 10.50 -7.83
C ALA A 13 -1.20 9.43 -7.62
N LEU A 14 -2.00 9.53 -6.55
CA LEU A 14 -3.04 8.56 -6.21
C LEU A 14 -4.39 8.86 -6.90
N ILE A 15 -4.69 10.12 -7.22
CA ILE A 15 -6.02 10.57 -7.64
C ILE A 15 -6.52 9.94 -8.95
N GLU A 16 -5.61 9.53 -9.82
CA GLU A 16 -5.92 8.89 -11.11
C GLU A 16 -5.85 7.35 -11.05
N LEU A 17 -5.46 6.77 -9.91
CA LEU A 17 -5.27 5.31 -9.82
C LEU A 17 -6.57 4.56 -9.53
N PRO A 18 -6.69 3.27 -9.91
CA PRO A 18 -7.77 2.41 -9.46
C PRO A 18 -7.90 2.36 -7.92
N LEU A 19 -9.13 2.26 -7.41
CA LEU A 19 -9.43 2.33 -5.97
C LEU A 19 -8.59 1.35 -5.13
N ILE A 20 -8.42 0.12 -5.60
CA ILE A 20 -7.59 -0.89 -4.93
C ILE A 20 -6.14 -0.45 -4.75
N GLN A 21 -5.57 0.31 -5.70
CA GLN A 21 -4.20 0.83 -5.58
C GLN A 21 -4.12 1.91 -4.49
N ARG A 22 -5.14 2.78 -4.44
CA ARG A 22 -5.26 3.81 -3.41
C ARG A 22 -5.38 3.20 -2.01
N VAL A 23 -6.27 2.22 -1.83
CA VAL A 23 -6.47 1.50 -0.57
C VAL A 23 -5.19 0.79 -0.14
N VAL A 24 -4.54 0.04 -1.04
CA VAL A 24 -3.29 -0.67 -0.72
C VAL A 24 -2.19 0.29 -0.29
N TYR A 25 -2.04 1.44 -0.95
CA TYR A 25 -1.04 2.42 -0.56
C TYR A 25 -1.38 3.06 0.79
N ILE A 26 -2.57 3.65 0.93
CA ILE A 26 -2.98 4.46 2.08
C ILE A 26 -3.15 3.62 3.34
N MET A 27 -3.74 2.43 3.23
CA MET A 27 -4.09 1.59 4.39
C MET A 27 -3.12 0.43 4.60
N GLY A 28 -2.59 -0.13 3.52
CA GLY A 28 -1.79 -1.36 3.58
C GLY A 28 -0.27 -1.13 3.69
N ILE A 29 0.23 0.01 3.22
CA ILE A 29 1.67 0.26 3.08
C ILE A 29 2.10 1.48 3.90
N ARG A 30 1.54 2.65 3.61
CA ARG A 30 1.97 3.94 4.16
C ARG A 30 1.92 4.05 5.69
N PRO A 31 0.95 3.46 6.41
CA PRO A 31 0.89 3.51 7.87
C PRO A 31 2.05 2.76 8.55
N TYR A 32 2.68 1.84 7.83
CA TYR A 32 3.76 0.98 8.34
C TYR A 32 5.14 1.45 7.90
N MET A 33 5.22 2.64 7.30
CA MET A 33 6.45 3.24 6.83
C MET A 33 7.30 3.72 8.00
N ASP A 34 8.56 3.30 8.01
CA ASP A 34 9.56 3.90 8.89
C ASP A 34 9.87 5.32 8.43
N ARG A 35 9.60 6.30 9.29
CA ARG A 35 9.77 7.73 8.98
C ARG A 35 11.22 8.13 8.71
N ALA A 36 12.20 7.41 9.25
CA ALA A 36 13.62 7.73 9.04
C ALA A 36 14.14 7.26 7.68
N THR A 37 13.60 6.15 7.16
CA THR A 37 14.13 5.47 5.96
C THR A 37 13.16 5.46 4.79
N PHE A 38 11.88 5.77 5.03
CA PHE A 38 10.75 5.61 4.12
C PHE A 38 10.50 4.15 3.68
N ILE A 39 11.05 3.18 4.41
CA ILE A 39 10.94 1.75 4.09
C ILE A 39 9.81 1.11 4.90
N VAL A 40 9.08 0.22 4.25
CA VAL A 40 8.02 -0.63 4.82
C VAL A 40 8.44 -2.10 4.66
N GLY A 41 8.13 -2.94 5.64
CA GLY A 41 8.39 -4.40 5.57
C GLY A 41 9.61 -4.89 6.34
N ILE A 42 10.42 -3.99 6.91
CA ILE A 42 11.57 -4.34 7.77
C ILE A 42 11.19 -4.36 9.25
N LYS A 43 10.95 -3.18 9.86
CA LYS A 43 10.55 -3.07 11.27
C LYS A 43 9.19 -3.71 11.53
N ARG A 44 8.20 -3.36 10.70
CA ARG A 44 6.90 -4.01 10.64
C ARG A 44 6.78 -4.77 9.34
N ARG A 45 6.67 -6.10 9.43
CA ARG A 45 6.52 -6.96 8.25
C ARG A 45 5.16 -6.73 7.61
N ILE A 46 5.15 -6.73 6.28
CA ILE A 46 3.95 -6.82 5.47
C ILE A 46 4.09 -8.03 4.53
N SER A 47 2.97 -8.58 4.11
CA SER A 47 2.90 -9.65 3.13
C SER A 47 1.81 -9.36 2.11
N TYR A 48 1.88 -9.98 0.94
CA TYR A 48 0.78 -9.92 -0.03
C TYR A 48 -0.53 -10.41 0.57
N GLN A 49 -0.51 -11.35 1.52
CA GLN A 49 -1.70 -11.82 2.23
C GLN A 49 -2.30 -10.71 3.11
N SER A 50 -1.49 -10.05 3.93
CA SER A 50 -1.95 -8.92 4.78
C SER A 50 -2.49 -7.74 3.95
N LEU A 51 -1.91 -7.48 2.78
CA LEU A 51 -2.41 -6.43 1.88
C LEU A 51 -3.77 -6.80 1.27
N ARG A 52 -4.00 -8.09 0.99
CA ARG A 52 -5.32 -8.56 0.54
C ARG A 52 -6.35 -8.44 1.65
N GLU A 53 -5.99 -8.79 2.89
CA GLU A 53 -6.85 -8.61 4.09
C GLU A 53 -7.23 -7.15 4.31
N THR A 54 -6.32 -6.21 4.02
CA THR A 54 -6.62 -4.77 4.05
C THR A 54 -7.70 -4.38 3.03
N CYS A 55 -7.84 -5.13 1.94
CA CYS A 55 -8.82 -4.88 0.89
C CYS A 55 -10.10 -5.73 1.02
N TYR A 56 -10.26 -6.46 2.12
CA TYR A 56 -11.48 -7.24 2.35
C TYR A 56 -12.67 -6.30 2.54
N VAL A 57 -13.73 -6.55 1.77
CA VAL A 57 -15.02 -5.88 1.95
C VAL A 57 -16.02 -6.93 2.44
N ALA A 58 -16.56 -6.69 3.63
CA ALA A 58 -17.57 -7.57 4.22
C ALA A 58 -18.83 -7.61 3.34
N PRO A 59 -19.49 -8.78 3.22
CA PRO A 59 -20.73 -8.88 2.47
C PRO A 59 -21.83 -8.07 3.17
N ILE A 60 -22.69 -7.45 2.37
CA ILE A 60 -23.96 -6.84 2.82
C ILE A 60 -25.11 -7.54 2.08
N PRO A 61 -26.37 -7.44 2.54
CA PRO A 61 -27.50 -8.05 1.84
C PRO A 61 -27.52 -7.66 0.35
N GLY A 62 -27.51 -8.67 -0.53
CA GLY A 62 -27.48 -8.47 -1.99
C GLY A 62 -26.08 -8.23 -2.61
N VAL A 63 -25.02 -8.11 -1.82
CA VAL A 63 -23.64 -7.90 -2.31
C VAL A 63 -22.70 -8.93 -1.72
N LYS A 64 -21.98 -9.65 -2.60
CA LYS A 64 -20.99 -10.65 -2.17
C LYS A 64 -19.77 -9.98 -1.56
N ALA A 65 -19.11 -10.70 -0.66
CA ALA A 65 -17.81 -10.30 -0.15
C ALA A 65 -16.82 -10.14 -1.32
N GLU A 66 -16.02 -9.08 -1.27
CA GLU A 66 -14.97 -8.84 -2.26
C GLU A 66 -13.59 -9.04 -1.62
N TYR A 67 -12.74 -9.78 -2.31
CA TYR A 67 -11.38 -10.05 -1.86
C TYR A 67 -10.45 -10.24 -3.06
N PRO A 68 -9.42 -9.40 -3.25
CA PRO A 68 -8.51 -9.54 -4.38
C PRO A 68 -7.76 -10.87 -4.33
N SER A 69 -7.39 -11.43 -5.47
CA SER A 69 -6.51 -12.60 -5.58
C SER A 69 -5.05 -12.24 -5.26
N TYR A 70 -4.22 -13.26 -4.98
CA TYR A 70 -2.79 -13.07 -4.74
C TYR A 70 -2.08 -12.47 -5.97
N GLN A 71 -2.48 -12.88 -7.16
CA GLN A 71 -1.95 -12.34 -8.41
C GLN A 71 -2.38 -10.89 -8.62
N GLN A 72 -3.63 -10.55 -8.33
CA GLN A 72 -4.11 -9.15 -8.35
C GLN A 72 -3.28 -8.29 -7.40
N MET A 73 -3.02 -8.76 -6.17
CA MET A 73 -2.23 -7.99 -5.21
C MET A 73 -0.77 -7.79 -5.67
N LYS A 74 -0.13 -8.81 -6.26
CA LYS A 74 1.19 -8.65 -6.89
C LYS A 74 1.17 -7.59 -7.99
N ARG A 75 0.13 -7.57 -8.83
CA ARG A 75 -0.02 -6.56 -9.90
C ARG A 75 -0.24 -5.16 -9.34
N VAL A 76 -1.02 -5.03 -8.26
CA VAL A 76 -1.24 -3.73 -7.58
C VAL A 76 0.09 -3.16 -7.08
N VAL A 77 0.89 -3.94 -6.35
CA VAL A 77 2.20 -3.48 -5.86
C VAL A 77 3.14 -3.10 -7.01
N LYS A 78 3.17 -3.90 -8.08
CA LYS A 78 3.94 -3.56 -9.29
C LYS A 78 3.45 -2.29 -9.99
N SER A 79 2.14 -2.07 -10.02
CA SER A 79 1.54 -0.87 -10.61
C SER A 79 1.92 0.37 -9.81
N LEU A 80 1.85 0.32 -8.48
CA LEU A 80 2.28 1.39 -7.59
C LEU A 80 3.77 1.73 -7.78
N ALA A 81 4.61 0.73 -8.05
CA ALA A 81 6.01 0.97 -8.38
C ALA A 81 6.19 1.62 -9.75
N ARG A 82 5.41 1.19 -10.75
CA ARG A 82 5.44 1.75 -12.11
C ARG A 82 5.07 3.23 -12.15
N VAL A 83 4.12 3.66 -11.33
CA VAL A 83 3.68 5.07 -11.25
C VAL A 83 4.56 5.91 -10.31
N GLY A 84 5.66 5.35 -9.79
CA GLY A 84 6.63 6.09 -8.99
C GLY A 84 6.22 6.38 -7.54
N LEU A 85 5.16 5.74 -7.02
CA LEU A 85 4.80 5.83 -5.60
C LEU A 85 5.70 4.98 -4.72
N LEU A 86 6.15 3.84 -5.26
CA LEU A 86 6.94 2.85 -4.54
C LEU A 86 8.20 2.47 -5.32
N GLU A 87 9.21 2.02 -4.58
CA GLU A 87 10.28 1.19 -5.10
C GLU A 87 10.22 -0.18 -4.42
N ILE A 88 10.27 -1.27 -5.19
CA ILE A 88 10.24 -2.63 -4.65
C ILE A 88 11.67 -3.06 -4.29
N ARG A 89 11.90 -3.39 -3.01
CA ARG A 89 13.17 -3.87 -2.45
C ARG A 89 13.04 -5.26 -1.82
N SER A 90 12.01 -6.00 -2.23
CA SER A 90 11.65 -7.31 -1.66
C SER A 90 12.75 -8.34 -1.77
N THR A 91 12.81 -9.22 -0.76
CA THR A 91 13.61 -10.45 -0.79
C THR A 91 12.72 -11.64 -1.15
N PRO A 92 13.26 -12.86 -1.36
CA PRO A 92 12.44 -14.05 -1.60
C PRO A 92 11.42 -14.34 -0.47
N ARG A 93 11.69 -13.87 0.75
CA ARG A 93 10.87 -14.15 1.94
C ARG A 93 10.00 -12.98 2.38
N ASN A 94 10.40 -11.74 2.14
CA ASN A 94 9.74 -10.56 2.68
C ASN A 94 9.39 -9.56 1.59
N LEU A 95 8.15 -9.08 1.61
CA LEU A 95 7.72 -7.93 0.83
C LEU A 95 8.26 -6.66 1.47
N ILE A 96 9.17 -5.98 0.78
CA ILE A 96 9.81 -4.75 1.24
C ILE A 96 9.65 -3.70 0.14
N VAL A 97 9.17 -2.51 0.52
CA VAL A 97 8.99 -1.38 -0.39
C VAL A 97 9.49 -0.10 0.24
N ARG A 98 9.94 0.84 -0.59
CA ARG A 98 10.28 2.20 -0.19
C ARG A 98 9.24 3.16 -0.76
N CYS A 99 8.69 4.04 0.07
CA CYS A 99 7.75 5.08 -0.37
C CYS A 99 8.55 6.25 -0.95
N LEU A 100 8.38 6.55 -2.24
CA LEU A 100 9.22 7.51 -2.95
C LEU A 100 8.74 8.96 -2.83
N LEU A 101 7.43 9.16 -2.69
CA LEU A 101 6.82 10.49 -2.61
C LEU A 101 6.51 10.93 -1.17
N ALA A 102 6.74 10.06 -0.19
CA ALA A 102 6.53 10.38 1.22
C ALA A 102 7.58 11.39 1.72
N ASP A 103 7.17 12.25 2.65
CA ASP A 103 8.03 13.24 3.31
C ASP A 103 7.78 13.19 4.83
N THR A 104 8.81 13.53 5.61
CA THR A 104 8.77 13.59 7.08
C THR A 104 8.12 14.86 7.62
N LYS A 105 7.90 15.87 6.78
CA LYS A 105 7.33 17.18 7.17
C LYS A 105 5.80 17.25 7.16
N ALA A 106 5.11 16.12 7.06
CA ALA A 106 3.65 16.09 7.04
C ALA A 106 3.07 16.03 8.46
#